data_AF-A0A2E0X5C9-F1
#
_entry.id   AF-A0A2E0X5C9-F1
#
_cell.length_a   1.000
_cell.length_b   1.000
_cell.length_c   1.000
_cell.angle_alpha   90.00
_cell.angle_beta   90.00
_cell.angle_gamma   90.00
#
_symmetry.space_group_name_H-M   'P 1'
#
loop_
_entity.id
_entity.type
_entity.pdbx_description
1 polymer ?
#
loop_
_entity_poly.entity_id
_entity_poly.type
_entity_poly.pdbx_seq_one_letter_code
_entity_poly.pdbx_strand_id
1 'polypeptide(L)' 'MPASERKRELRRRRARRAKMTQIKKKLPKATQSEKVEIARKLREMTPGAEQLIEDWKLVEADR' A
#
# COMPACT_ATOMS: atom_id res chain seq x y z
N MET A 1 -3.95 -29.80 -1.02
CA MET A 1 -4.82 -29.43 0.11
C MET A 1 -5.31 -28.00 -0.07
N PRO A 2 -6.61 -27.74 -0.27
CA PRO A 2 -7.12 -26.37 -0.24
C PRO A 2 -6.92 -25.85 1.19
N ALA A 3 -6.11 -24.81 1.35
CA ALA A 3 -5.94 -24.19 2.66
C ALA A 3 -7.28 -23.60 3.10
N SER A 4 -7.69 -23.85 4.35
CA SER A 4 -8.91 -23.25 4.90
C SER A 4 -8.98 -21.75 4.63
N GLU A 5 -10.16 -21.20 4.36
CA GLU A 5 -10.32 -19.78 4.00
C GLU A 5 -9.67 -18.84 5.04
N ARG A 6 -9.66 -19.23 6.32
CA ARG A 6 -8.89 -18.57 7.38
C ARG A 6 -7.38 -18.52 7.07
N LYS A 7 -6.76 -19.62 6.65
CA LYS A 7 -5.34 -19.66 6.26
C LYS A 7 -5.08 -18.81 5.02
N ARG A 8 -6.00 -18.79 4.05
CA ARG A 8 -5.88 -17.94 2.84
C ARG A 8 -5.95 -16.46 3.20
N GLU A 9 -6.89 -16.05 4.06
CA GLU A 9 -6.99 -14.65 4.49
C GLU A 9 -5.78 -14.21 5.32
N LEU A 10 -5.25 -15.08 6.21
CA LEU A 10 -4.01 -14.79 6.93
C LEU A 10 -2.82 -14.59 5.97
N ARG A 11 -2.72 -15.40 4.91
CA ARG A 11 -1.69 -15.21 3.87
C ARG A 11 -1.88 -13.89 3.11
N ARG A 12 -3.11 -13.54 2.73
CA ARG A 12 -3.41 -12.25 2.08
C ARG A 12 -3.04 -11.07 2.97
N ARG A 13 -3.39 -11.12 4.27
CA ARG A 13 -3.00 -10.10 5.25
C ARG A 13 -1.48 -9.96 5.38
N ARG A 14 -0.75 -11.08 5.46
CA ARG A 14 0.73 -11.08 5.52
C ARG A 14 1.35 -10.50 4.24
N ALA A 15 0.84 -10.89 3.07
CA ALA A 15 1.29 -10.37 1.78
C ALA A 15 1.04 -8.86 1.66
N ARG A 16 -0.15 -8.38 2.06
CA ARG A 16 -0.46 -6.94 2.13
C ARG A 16 0.54 -6.21 3.04
N ARG A 17 0.79 -6.71 4.26
CA ARG A 17 1.77 -6.13 5.18
C ARG A 17 3.19 -6.08 4.59
N ALA A 18 3.65 -7.17 3.97
CA ALA A 18 4.98 -7.21 3.36
C ALA A 18 5.13 -6.17 2.23
N LYS A 19 4.12 -6.09 1.35
CA LYS A 19 4.09 -5.12 0.25
C LYS A 19 4.04 -3.68 0.76
N MET A 20 3.26 -3.43 1.82
CA MET A 20 3.19 -2.13 2.51
C MET A 20 4.56 -1.70 3.04
N THR A 21 5.28 -2.59 3.72
CA THR A 21 6.63 -2.33 4.23
C THR A 21 7.63 -2.04 3.12
N GLN A 22 7.54 -2.76 1.99
CA GLN A 22 8.41 -2.51 0.83
C GLN A 22 8.16 -1.14 0.21
N ILE A 23 6.89 -0.75 0.04
CA ILE A 23 6.52 0.58 -0.45
C ILE A 23 7.05 1.66 0.51
N LYS A 24 6.84 1.48 1.82
CA LYS A 24 7.32 2.42 2.84
C LYS A 24 8.84 2.62 2.81
N LYS A 25 9.60 1.55 2.53
CA LYS A 25 11.06 1.63 2.35
C LYS A 25 11.49 2.42 1.10
N LYS A 26 10.65 2.47 0.07
CA LYS A 26 10.93 3.18 -1.19
C LYS A 26 10.54 4.67 -1.13
N LEU A 27 9.51 5.02 -0.35
CA LEU A 27 9.05 6.41 -0.13
C LEU A 27 10.16 7.48 0.04
N PRO A 28 11.18 7.29 0.90
CA PRO A 28 12.18 8.35 1.14
C PRO A 28 13.04 8.67 -0.08
N LYS A 29 13.15 7.74 -1.04
CA LYS A 29 13.90 7.93 -2.28
C LYS A 29 12.99 8.12 -3.51
N ALA A 30 11.68 8.08 -3.30
CA ALA A 30 10.71 8.13 -4.38
C ALA A 30 10.58 9.56 -4.92
N THR A 31 10.62 9.68 -6.24
CA THR A 31 10.28 10.89 -6.98
C THR A 31 8.79 11.22 -6.85
N GLN A 32 8.39 12.46 -7.19
CA GLN A 32 6.99 12.89 -7.12
C GLN A 32 6.07 12.02 -7.99
N SER A 33 6.49 11.67 -9.20
CA SER A 33 5.74 10.75 -10.09
C SER A 33 5.58 9.36 -9.48
N GLU A 34 6.61 8.82 -8.82
CA GLU A 34 6.52 7.53 -8.13
C GLU A 34 5.60 7.57 -6.91
N LYS A 35 5.51 8.72 -6.20
CA LYS A 35 4.57 8.91 -5.09
C LYS A 35 3.12 8.87 -5.57
N VAL A 36 2.81 9.47 -6.72
CA VAL A 36 1.47 9.40 -7.35
C VAL A 36 1.12 7.96 -7.72
N GLU A 37 2.06 7.24 -8.33
CA GLU A 37 1.88 5.81 -8.67
C GLU A 37 1.70 4.92 -7.43
N ILE A 38 2.42 5.22 -6.35
CA ILE A 38 2.25 4.55 -5.06
C ILE A 38 0.85 4.82 -4.49
N ALA A 39 0.36 6.06 -4.53
CA ALA A 39 -0.99 6.41 -4.06
C ALA A 39 -2.08 5.64 -4.84
N ARG A 40 -1.98 5.59 -6.18
CA ARG A 40 -2.87 4.77 -7.02
C ARG A 40 -2.86 3.30 -6.60
N LYS A 41 -1.67 2.73 -6.42
CA LYS A 41 -1.49 1.32 -6.02
C LYS A 41 -2.02 1.01 -4.62
N LEU A 42 -2.00 1.99 -3.71
CA LEU A 42 -2.58 1.84 -2.37
C LEU A 42 -4.11 1.78 -2.45
N ARG A 43 -4.74 2.65 -3.25
CA ARG A 43 -6.21 2.66 -3.47
C ARG A 43 -6.76 1.34 -3.99
N GLU A 44 -6.06 0.73 -4.96
CA GLU A 44 -6.45 -0.58 -5.51
C GLU A 44 -6.28 -1.74 -4.53
N MET A 45 -5.32 -1.63 -3.60
CA MET A 45 -4.92 -2.74 -2.75
C MET A 45 -5.70 -2.82 -1.43
N THR A 46 -6.15 -1.68 -0.89
CA THR A 46 -6.76 -1.62 0.43
C THR A 46 -7.93 -0.62 0.46
N PRO A 47 -9.14 -1.05 0.85
CA PRO A 47 -10.21 -0.11 1.17
C PRO A 47 -9.77 0.71 2.41
N GLY A 48 -9.80 2.04 2.32
CA GLY A 48 -9.23 2.95 3.33
C GLY A 48 -7.80 3.42 3.04
N ALA A 49 -7.33 3.30 1.80
CA ALA A 49 -6.03 3.81 1.39
C ALA A 49 -5.86 5.33 1.57
N GLU A 50 -6.96 6.11 1.56
CA GLU A 50 -6.91 7.57 1.71
C GLU A 50 -6.20 8.00 2.99
N GLN A 51 -6.50 7.35 4.13
CA GLN A 51 -5.85 7.67 5.40
C GLN A 51 -4.35 7.35 5.38
N LEU A 52 -3.96 6.26 4.70
CA LEU A 52 -2.56 5.89 4.53
C LEU A 52 -1.82 6.84 3.58
N ILE A 53 -2.52 7.36 2.59
CA ILE A 53 -1.99 8.35 1.64
C ILE A 53 -1.73 9.69 2.34
N GLU A 54 -2.63 10.10 3.23
CA GLU A 54 -2.49 11.28 4.08
C GLU A 54 -1.36 11.11 5.10
N ASP A 55 -1.36 10.01 5.86
CA ASP A 55 -0.30 9.68 6.83
C ASP A 55 1.10 9.65 6.21
N TRP A 56 1.19 9.24 4.94
CA TRP A 56 2.46 9.12 4.21
C TRP A 56 2.79 10.37 3.38
N LYS A 57 1.96 11.42 3.46
CA LYS A 57 2.12 12.69 2.73
C LYS A 57 2.35 12.48 1.23
N LEU A 58 1.61 11.53 0.66
CA LEU A 58 1.76 11.14 -0.75
C LEU A 58 1.10 12.14 -1.72
N VAL A 59 0.23 13.04 -1.24
CA VAL A 59 -0.67 13.88 -2.06
C VAL A 59 -0.44 15.40 -1.89
N GLU A 60 0.71 15.86 -1.40
CA GLU A 60 1.07 17.30 -1.42
C GLU A 60 1.51 17.83 -2.82
N ALA A 61 0.93 17.31 -3.91
CA ALA A 61 1.42 17.57 -5.27
C ALA A 61 0.37 17.99 -6.30
N ASP A 62 -0.91 18.09 -5.95
CA ASP A 62 -1.93 18.50 -6.93
C ASP A 62 -3.18 19.13 -6.27
N ARG A 63 -3.00 20.34 -5.75
CA ARG A 63 -4.10 21.29 -5.55
C ARG A 63 -3.64 22.69 -5.98
#